data_AF-A0AAW2BXZ7-F1
#
_entry.id   AF-A0AAW2BXZ7-F1
#
_cell.length_a   1.000
_cell.length_b   1.000
_cell.length_c   1.000
_cell.angle_alpha   90.00
_cell.angle_beta   90.00
_cell.angle_gamma   90.00
#
_symmetry.space_group_name_H-M   'P 1'
#
loop_
_entity.id
_entity.type
_entity.pdbx_description
1 polymer ?
#
loop_
_entity_poly.entity_id
_entity_poly.type
_entity_poly.pdbx_seq_one_letter_code
_entity_poly.pdbx_strand_id
1 'polypeptide(L)'
;MKVYTFHEGDLAAEMDLVCGVPYFERLYICLEGCKRGFMAGCRPIIGLDAYHLKTKSSGQLITTVARNPNEEYFPLTYAVVEAETKDSWTWFINLLLADIGQNTRWTFISDQQKGLVQTFIDNWPQYEHRICRRHLYNNLKKNHPGVLIRELFWKAAKATYKAEFDRLMDELKGIDEDAHSWLEDHSATIWARHMFSEDRLSDTILNNMCESFNNRILKFRSKPIISMLESIRLYLMTRFQENIQKIMKVESKICPKVLKRLHKEKTASSRWLACWAGHTQFEVKNGLQSFTVDLEKGHCSGRKWDTTGIPCAHAVSCIFFNRQEAEQYVHSLLSKEDHLAGQRRPPGRPKKKRAREVGEPAGRRAGISKQCKACGKIGHNKRSCKDEIGGNSSLPGTTNRTSATNNTSRCRNYSNINQPTRQAEAQPSSATPFAPPQPSKSSQSSMHTFTPGAPTQPWTSSPSPLPTFQSSMHTFTPCAFP
;
A
#
# COMPACT_ATOMS: atom_id res chain seq x y z
N MET A 1 -2.46 -12.03 -24.38
CA MET A 1 -2.36 -11.37 -25.69
C MET A 1 -3.39 -12.01 -26.60
N LYS A 2 -4.65 -11.62 -26.41
CA LYS A 2 -5.64 -11.67 -27.49
C LYS A 2 -5.34 -10.44 -28.36
N VAL A 3 -5.56 -10.52 -29.66
CA VAL A 3 -5.53 -9.35 -30.54
C VAL A 3 -6.98 -9.06 -30.84
N TYR A 4 -7.58 -8.13 -30.09
CA TYR A 4 -8.89 -7.61 -30.41
C TYR A 4 -8.70 -6.54 -31.50
N THR A 5 -8.99 -6.91 -32.74
CA THR A 5 -9.38 -5.94 -33.76
C THR A 5 -10.77 -5.45 -33.38
N PHE A 6 -10.83 -4.31 -32.68
CA PHE A 6 -12.10 -3.66 -32.39
C PHE A 6 -12.75 -3.25 -33.72
N HIS A 7 -14.00 -3.65 -33.90
CA HIS A 7 -14.86 -3.06 -34.92
C HIS A 7 -15.45 -1.75 -34.39
N GLU A 8 -15.89 -0.88 -35.30
CA GLU A 8 -16.17 0.53 -35.02
C GLU A 8 -17.33 0.74 -34.04
N GLY A 9 -17.25 1.84 -33.29
CA GLY A 9 -18.09 2.13 -32.14
C GLY A 9 -17.41 3.15 -31.22
N ASP A 10 -17.48 2.93 -29.91
CA ASP A 10 -17.41 4.02 -28.94
C ASP A 10 -16.00 4.38 -28.43
N LEU A 11 -15.05 3.44 -28.41
CA LEU A 11 -13.73 3.63 -27.76
C LEU A 11 -12.66 4.31 -28.64
N ALA A 12 -12.82 4.30 -29.96
CA ALA A 12 -11.81 4.87 -30.86
C ALA A 12 -11.77 6.41 -30.81
N ALA A 13 -12.93 7.04 -30.61
CA ALA A 13 -13.08 8.50 -30.64
C ALA A 13 -12.55 9.21 -29.37
N GLU A 14 -12.57 8.57 -28.20
CA GLU A 14 -12.03 9.17 -26.96
C GLU A 14 -10.50 9.11 -26.84
N MET A 15 -9.82 8.22 -27.58
CA MET A 15 -8.43 7.87 -27.31
C MET A 15 -7.41 8.35 -28.35
N ASP A 16 -7.85 8.96 -29.45
CA ASP A 16 -7.01 9.45 -30.56
C ASP A 16 -6.10 8.33 -31.16
N LEU A 17 -6.56 7.07 -31.05
CA LEU A 17 -5.83 5.87 -31.45
C LEU A 17 -6.11 5.54 -32.92
N VAL A 18 -5.07 5.59 -33.75
CA VAL A 18 -5.13 5.18 -35.16
C VAL A 18 -5.61 3.73 -35.26
N CYS A 19 -6.80 3.55 -35.86
CA CYS A 19 -7.46 2.26 -35.98
C CYS A 19 -6.58 1.23 -36.72
N GLY A 20 -6.57 -0.01 -36.23
CA GLY A 20 -5.81 -1.12 -36.83
C GLY A 20 -4.40 -1.37 -36.29
N VAL A 21 -3.84 -0.50 -35.44
CA VAL A 21 -2.53 -0.76 -34.80
C VAL A 21 -2.70 -1.65 -33.55
N PRO A 22 -2.03 -2.81 -33.45
CA PRO A 22 -2.16 -3.69 -32.29
C PRO A 22 -1.51 -3.07 -31.04
N TYR A 23 -2.33 -2.72 -30.05
CA TYR A 23 -1.89 -2.16 -28.78
C TYR A 23 -1.79 -3.21 -27.67
N PHE A 24 -1.16 -2.84 -26.55
CA PHE A 24 -1.18 -3.65 -25.34
C PHE A 24 -2.40 -3.27 -24.50
N GLU A 25 -3.39 -4.17 -24.46
CA GLU A 25 -4.59 -4.08 -23.62
C GLU A 25 -4.20 -4.17 -22.13
N ARG A 26 -4.40 -5.33 -21.48
CA ARG A 26 -4.20 -5.47 -20.03
C ARG A 26 -3.41 -6.71 -19.62
N LEU A 27 -2.65 -6.60 -18.53
CA LEU A 27 -1.99 -7.72 -17.86
C LEU A 27 -1.86 -7.48 -16.36
N TYR A 28 -2.59 -8.26 -15.57
CA TYR A 28 -2.56 -8.27 -14.12
C TYR A 28 -1.51 -9.28 -13.60
N ILE A 29 -0.75 -8.89 -12.59
CA ILE A 29 0.21 -9.75 -11.89
C ILE A 29 -0.02 -9.67 -10.38
N CYS A 30 -0.51 -10.79 -9.84
CA CYS A 30 -0.42 -11.13 -8.43
C CYS A 30 0.62 -12.25 -8.28
N LEU A 31 1.60 -12.04 -7.40
CA LEU A 31 2.60 -13.07 -7.09
C LEU A 31 2.13 -13.84 -5.86
N GLU A 32 2.08 -15.17 -5.92
CA GLU A 32 1.65 -16.07 -4.84
C GLU A 32 2.28 -15.74 -3.47
N GLY A 33 3.56 -15.35 -3.44
CA GLY A 33 4.24 -14.92 -2.21
C GLY A 33 3.77 -13.56 -1.66
N CYS A 34 3.37 -12.64 -2.54
CA CYS A 34 2.77 -11.35 -2.14
C CYS A 34 1.33 -11.57 -1.64
N LYS A 35 0.53 -12.36 -2.37
CA LYS A 35 -0.82 -12.79 -1.96
C LYS A 35 -0.83 -13.42 -0.57
N ARG A 36 -0.04 -14.48 -0.37
CA ARG A 36 0.00 -15.19 0.93
C ARG A 36 0.64 -14.32 2.02
N GLY A 37 1.64 -13.52 1.68
CA GLY A 37 2.27 -12.59 2.62
C GLY A 37 1.36 -11.44 3.08
N PHE A 38 0.44 -11.00 2.21
CA PHE A 38 -0.60 -10.05 2.59
C PHE A 38 -1.61 -10.70 3.54
N MET A 39 -2.21 -11.82 3.13
CA MET A 39 -3.24 -12.54 3.90
C MET A 39 -2.74 -13.10 5.25
N ALA A 40 -1.44 -13.34 5.39
CA ALA A 40 -0.85 -13.93 6.59
C ALA A 40 -0.33 -12.90 7.63
N GLY A 41 -0.57 -11.59 7.44
CA GLY A 41 -0.16 -10.61 8.46
C GLY A 41 -0.10 -9.14 8.05
N CYS A 42 -0.49 -8.73 6.84
CA CYS A 42 -0.63 -7.29 6.56
C CYS A 42 -1.89 -6.71 7.21
N ARG A 43 -1.85 -5.43 7.59
CA ARG A 43 -3.05 -4.72 8.06
C ARG A 43 -4.07 -4.64 6.90
N PRO A 44 -5.39 -4.65 7.16
CA PRO A 44 -6.42 -4.66 6.12
C PRO A 44 -6.63 -3.29 5.45
N ILE A 45 -5.54 -2.62 5.07
CA ILE A 45 -5.53 -1.38 4.27
C ILE A 45 -4.71 -1.57 2.99
N ILE A 46 -5.29 -1.15 1.88
CA ILE A 46 -4.71 -1.27 0.53
C ILE A 46 -4.63 0.13 -0.08
N GLY A 47 -3.41 0.63 -0.29
CA GLY A 47 -3.14 1.77 -1.14
C GLY A 47 -3.32 1.42 -2.61
N LEU A 48 -3.95 2.31 -3.37
CA LEU A 48 -4.14 2.28 -4.82
C LEU A 48 -3.42 3.47 -5.45
N ASP A 49 -2.69 3.26 -6.53
CA ASP A 49 -1.97 4.32 -7.26
C ASP A 49 -1.70 3.85 -8.69
N ALA A 50 -1.88 4.75 -9.66
CA ALA A 50 -1.72 4.50 -11.09
C ALA A 50 -0.80 5.55 -11.71
N TYR A 51 0.03 5.14 -12.67
CA TYR A 51 0.96 6.05 -13.30
C TYR A 51 1.21 5.76 -14.78
N HIS A 52 1.49 6.82 -15.52
CA HIS A 52 1.90 6.78 -16.93
C HIS A 52 3.25 6.08 -17.13
N LEU A 53 3.31 5.19 -18.12
CA LEU A 53 4.55 4.62 -18.63
C LEU A 53 5.32 5.66 -19.46
N LYS A 54 6.63 5.43 -19.66
CA LYS A 54 7.52 6.27 -20.48
C LYS A 54 7.94 5.57 -21.77
N THR A 55 7.11 4.68 -22.27
CA THR A 55 7.31 3.88 -23.49
C THR A 55 6.64 4.53 -24.70
N LYS A 56 7.06 4.15 -25.92
CA LYS A 56 6.38 4.58 -27.16
C LYS A 56 4.96 4.02 -27.26
N SER A 57 4.75 2.80 -26.75
CA SER A 57 3.41 2.34 -26.40
C SER A 57 2.94 3.15 -25.20
N SER A 58 1.86 3.90 -25.38
CA SER A 58 1.07 4.48 -24.29
C SER A 58 0.55 3.36 -23.36
N GLY A 59 0.11 3.76 -22.17
CA GLY A 59 -0.32 2.84 -21.13
C GLY A 59 0.08 3.30 -19.74
N GLN A 60 -0.47 2.61 -18.74
CA GLN A 60 -0.26 2.91 -17.33
C GLN A 60 0.10 1.65 -16.54
N LEU A 61 0.81 1.81 -15.42
CA LEU A 61 0.88 0.77 -14.40
C LEU A 61 -0.03 1.15 -13.23
N ILE A 62 -1.04 0.33 -12.98
CA ILE A 62 -1.82 0.34 -11.74
C ILE A 62 -1.11 -0.55 -10.71
N THR A 63 -1.08 -0.11 -9.45
CA THR A 63 -0.40 -0.81 -8.35
C THR A 63 -1.30 -0.89 -7.11
N THR A 64 -1.22 -2.00 -6.36
CA THR A 64 -1.73 -2.08 -4.98
C THR A 64 -0.60 -2.28 -3.99
N VAL A 65 -0.64 -1.54 -2.88
CA VAL A 65 0.40 -1.55 -1.86
C VAL A 65 -0.22 -1.51 -0.47
N ALA A 66 0.02 -2.55 0.33
CA ALA A 66 -0.50 -2.68 1.68
C ALA A 66 0.48 -2.16 2.76
N ARG A 67 0.06 -2.20 4.03
CA ARG A 67 0.91 -2.01 5.21
C ARG A 67 1.24 -3.35 5.88
N ASN A 68 2.52 -3.65 6.08
CA ASN A 68 2.93 -4.76 6.97
C ASN A 68 2.88 -4.33 8.46
N PRO A 69 3.05 -5.26 9.43
CA PRO A 69 3.00 -4.95 10.87
C PRO A 69 4.05 -3.93 11.35
N ASN A 70 5.18 -3.82 10.65
CA ASN A 70 6.23 -2.81 10.89
C ASN A 70 5.90 -1.47 10.20
N GLU A 71 4.64 -1.26 9.82
CA GLU A 71 4.12 -0.07 9.14
C GLU A 71 4.72 0.24 7.77
N GLU A 72 5.45 -0.72 7.17
CA GLU A 72 6.14 -0.53 5.91
C GLU A 72 5.27 -0.91 4.72
N TYR A 73 5.53 -0.27 3.58
CA TYR A 73 4.83 -0.59 2.35
C TYR A 73 5.15 -2.02 1.89
N PHE A 74 4.10 -2.77 1.57
CA PHE A 74 4.12 -4.15 1.12
C PHE A 74 3.45 -4.21 -0.26
N PRO A 75 4.20 -4.28 -1.37
CA PRO A 75 3.60 -4.36 -2.70
C PRO A 75 2.83 -5.68 -2.85
N LEU A 76 1.57 -5.59 -3.30
CA LEU A 76 0.61 -6.69 -3.31
C LEU A 76 0.36 -7.18 -4.75
N THR A 77 -0.15 -6.32 -5.63
CA THR A 77 -0.33 -6.58 -7.07
C THR A 77 0.11 -5.39 -7.92
N TYR A 78 0.31 -5.64 -9.20
CA TYR A 78 0.52 -4.60 -10.22
C TYR A 78 -0.04 -5.07 -11.56
N ALA A 79 -0.57 -4.14 -12.35
CA ALA A 79 -1.10 -4.42 -13.67
C ALA A 79 -0.68 -3.33 -14.68
N VAL A 80 -0.37 -3.73 -15.91
CA VAL A 80 -0.33 -2.79 -17.04
C VAL A 80 -1.71 -2.73 -17.66
N VAL A 81 -2.17 -1.53 -17.97
CA VAL A 81 -3.43 -1.23 -18.66
C VAL A 81 -3.21 -0.17 -19.73
N GLU A 82 -4.14 -0.07 -20.68
CA GLU A 82 -4.14 0.92 -21.76
C GLU A 82 -4.36 2.36 -21.26
N ALA A 83 -5.26 2.58 -20.28
CA ALA A 83 -5.57 3.90 -19.72
C ALA A 83 -6.10 3.81 -18.28
N GLU A 84 -6.13 4.93 -17.56
CA GLU A 84 -6.93 5.07 -16.34
C GLU A 84 -8.39 5.32 -16.72
N THR A 85 -9.25 4.32 -16.53
CA THR A 85 -10.69 4.42 -16.81
C THR A 85 -11.49 3.72 -15.70
N LYS A 86 -12.80 4.00 -15.63
CA LYS A 86 -13.70 3.28 -14.72
C LYS A 86 -13.64 1.76 -14.96
N ASP A 87 -13.57 1.35 -16.23
CA ASP A 87 -13.46 -0.05 -16.62
C ASP A 87 -12.10 -0.67 -16.24
N SER A 88 -10.97 -0.01 -16.50
CA SER A 88 -9.65 -0.57 -16.18
C SER A 88 -9.42 -0.70 -14.66
N TRP A 89 -9.92 0.25 -13.87
CA TRP A 89 -9.99 0.14 -12.41
C TRP A 89 -10.94 -0.99 -11.96
N THR A 90 -12.13 -1.11 -12.55
CA THR A 90 -13.12 -2.14 -12.18
C THR A 90 -12.62 -3.56 -12.48
N TRP A 91 -12.05 -3.76 -13.66
CA TRP A 91 -11.35 -4.99 -14.04
C TRP A 91 -10.23 -5.34 -13.06
N PHE A 92 -9.39 -4.36 -12.70
CA PHE A 92 -8.25 -4.57 -11.80
C PHE A 92 -8.67 -4.91 -10.37
N ILE A 93 -9.66 -4.19 -9.81
CA ILE A 93 -10.15 -4.41 -8.45
C ILE A 93 -10.91 -5.74 -8.34
N ASN A 94 -11.68 -6.13 -9.35
CA ASN A 94 -12.33 -7.43 -9.36
C ASN A 94 -11.32 -8.60 -9.37
N LEU A 95 -10.19 -8.47 -10.11
CA LEU A 95 -9.10 -9.46 -10.05
C LEU A 95 -8.39 -9.48 -8.69
N LEU A 96 -8.16 -8.31 -8.08
CA LEU A 96 -7.61 -8.20 -6.73
C LEU A 96 -8.50 -8.90 -5.69
N LEU A 97 -9.81 -8.61 -5.71
CA LEU A 97 -10.80 -9.18 -4.78
C LEU A 97 -10.98 -10.70 -5.00
N ALA A 98 -10.86 -11.19 -6.23
CA ALA A 98 -10.81 -12.62 -6.52
C ALA A 98 -9.53 -13.29 -5.97
N ASP A 99 -8.44 -12.55 -5.78
CA ASP A 99 -7.22 -13.05 -5.17
C ASP A 99 -7.26 -13.01 -3.64
N ILE A 100 -7.67 -11.91 -3.02
CA ILE A 100 -7.62 -11.72 -1.55
C ILE A 100 -8.90 -12.15 -0.83
N GLY A 101 -10.02 -12.30 -1.55
CA GLY A 101 -11.31 -12.71 -1.00
C GLY A 101 -12.14 -11.54 -0.43
N GLN A 102 -13.43 -11.79 -0.23
CA GLN A 102 -14.43 -10.76 0.10
C GLN A 102 -15.03 -10.90 1.51
N ASN A 103 -14.61 -11.92 2.28
CA ASN A 103 -15.17 -12.23 3.60
C ASN A 103 -14.56 -11.37 4.73
N THR A 104 -13.27 -11.04 4.59
CA THR A 104 -12.65 -9.89 5.26
C THR A 104 -12.91 -8.66 4.35
N ARG A 105 -12.05 -7.62 4.31
CA ARG A 105 -12.32 -6.40 3.52
C ARG A 105 -11.08 -5.85 2.54
N TRP A 106 -10.91 -4.67 3.30
CA TRP A 106 -10.15 -3.43 2.98
C TRP A 106 -10.75 -2.22 3.67
N THR A 107 -9.88 -1.37 4.19
CA THR A 107 -9.88 0.03 3.80
C THR A 107 -9.12 0.14 2.46
N PHE A 108 -9.69 0.80 1.45
CA PHE A 108 -8.91 1.27 0.30
C PHE A 108 -8.48 2.72 0.53
N ILE A 109 -7.30 3.10 0.04
CA ILE A 109 -6.90 4.51 -0.04
C ILE A 109 -6.29 4.81 -1.41
N SER A 110 -6.86 5.77 -2.14
CA SER A 110 -6.34 6.23 -3.44
C SER A 110 -5.93 7.70 -3.39
N ASP A 111 -5.30 8.19 -4.44
CA ASP A 111 -5.26 9.64 -4.68
C ASP A 111 -6.62 10.12 -5.22
N GLN A 112 -6.85 11.44 -5.27
CA GLN A 112 -8.16 12.03 -5.67
C GLN A 112 -8.33 12.01 -7.21
N GLN A 113 -8.19 10.83 -7.81
CA GLN A 113 -8.50 10.54 -9.20
C GLN A 113 -10.00 10.71 -9.46
N LYS A 114 -10.36 11.36 -10.58
CA LYS A 114 -11.76 11.59 -10.95
C LYS A 114 -12.49 10.25 -11.11
N GLY A 115 -13.70 10.15 -10.59
CA GLY A 115 -14.55 8.96 -10.73
C GLY A 115 -14.16 7.75 -9.88
N LEU A 116 -12.94 7.63 -9.33
CA LEU A 116 -12.55 6.44 -8.56
C LEU A 116 -13.32 6.31 -7.24
N VAL A 117 -13.55 7.42 -6.52
CA VAL A 117 -14.40 7.45 -5.31
C VAL A 117 -15.82 6.97 -5.64
N GLN A 118 -16.42 7.50 -6.71
CA GLN A 118 -17.77 7.10 -7.14
C GLN A 118 -17.79 5.63 -7.57
N THR A 119 -16.75 5.15 -8.25
CA THR A 119 -16.61 3.74 -8.66
C THR A 119 -16.60 2.81 -7.44
N PHE A 120 -16.01 3.22 -6.33
CA PHE A 120 -16.10 2.49 -5.06
C PHE A 120 -17.52 2.49 -4.46
N ILE A 121 -18.21 3.63 -4.47
CA ILE A 121 -19.60 3.74 -4.00
C ILE A 121 -20.54 2.87 -4.85
N ASP A 122 -20.38 2.90 -6.17
CA ASP A 122 -21.24 2.18 -7.12
C ASP A 122 -21.06 0.64 -7.04
N ASN A 123 -19.82 0.16 -6.91
CA ASN A 123 -19.49 -1.26 -7.10
C ASN A 123 -19.19 -2.02 -5.80
N TRP A 124 -18.63 -1.35 -4.78
CA TRP A 124 -18.24 -1.99 -3.52
C TRP A 124 -18.52 -1.12 -2.28
N PRO A 125 -19.77 -0.66 -2.05
CA PRO A 125 -20.13 0.19 -0.91
C PRO A 125 -19.89 -0.44 0.47
N GLN A 126 -19.68 -1.77 0.53
CA GLN A 126 -19.29 -2.50 1.74
C GLN A 126 -17.81 -2.30 2.16
N TYR A 127 -17.00 -1.62 1.34
CA TYR A 127 -15.59 -1.33 1.65
C TYR A 127 -15.35 0.16 1.89
N GLU A 128 -14.59 0.46 2.94
CA GLU A 128 -14.25 1.83 3.32
C GLU A 128 -13.23 2.40 2.32
N HIS A 129 -13.63 3.36 1.47
CA HIS A 129 -12.73 4.09 0.60
C HIS A 129 -12.30 5.42 1.24
N ARG A 130 -10.99 5.69 1.26
CA ARG A 130 -10.39 6.93 1.77
C ARG A 130 -9.63 7.64 0.64
N ILE A 131 -9.64 8.97 0.64
CA ILE A 131 -8.84 9.78 -0.29
C ILE A 131 -7.54 10.25 0.35
N CYS A 132 -6.47 10.29 -0.44
CA CYS A 132 -5.18 10.76 -0.02
C CYS A 132 -5.26 12.24 0.32
N ARG A 133 -5.10 12.54 1.60
CA ARG A 133 -5.34 13.87 2.12
C ARG A 133 -4.34 14.92 1.60
N ARG A 134 -3.16 14.50 1.12
CA ARG A 134 -2.24 15.38 0.39
C ARG A 134 -2.89 15.93 -0.87
N HIS A 135 -3.62 15.10 -1.60
CA HIS A 135 -4.30 15.49 -2.84
C HIS A 135 -5.56 16.31 -2.57
N LEU A 136 -6.34 15.99 -1.53
CA LEU A 136 -7.44 16.85 -1.06
C LEU A 136 -6.93 18.27 -0.72
N TYR A 137 -5.84 18.39 0.05
CA TYR A 137 -5.20 19.69 0.33
C TYR A 137 -4.74 20.41 -0.94
N ASN A 138 -4.11 19.69 -1.87
CA ASN A 138 -3.60 20.27 -3.11
C ASN A 138 -4.73 20.75 -4.04
N ASN A 139 -5.97 20.30 -3.84
CA ASN A 139 -7.16 20.84 -4.50
C ASN A 139 -7.71 22.06 -3.76
N LEU A 140 -7.96 21.96 -2.44
CA LEU A 140 -8.38 23.09 -1.59
C LEU A 140 -7.47 24.33 -1.79
N LYS A 141 -6.15 24.13 -1.73
CA LYS A 141 -5.11 25.18 -1.82
C LYS A 141 -5.03 25.88 -3.19
N LYS A 142 -5.78 25.45 -4.20
CA LYS A 142 -5.89 26.18 -5.49
C LYS A 142 -6.71 27.46 -5.34
N ASN A 143 -7.80 27.37 -4.58
CA ASN A 143 -8.75 28.46 -4.36
C ASN A 143 -8.55 29.11 -2.97
N HIS A 144 -8.12 28.31 -1.98
CA HIS A 144 -7.97 28.71 -0.57
C HIS A 144 -6.50 28.64 -0.10
N PRO A 145 -5.60 29.51 -0.60
CA PRO A 145 -4.18 29.49 -0.24
C PRO A 145 -3.90 30.23 1.09
N GLY A 146 -3.74 29.49 2.19
CA GLY A 146 -3.36 30.09 3.49
C GLY A 146 -2.50 29.21 4.37
N VAL A 147 -1.61 29.82 5.18
CA VAL A 147 -0.81 29.10 6.19
C VAL A 147 -1.69 28.60 7.34
N LEU A 148 -2.65 29.41 7.78
CA LEU A 148 -3.62 29.03 8.82
C LEU A 148 -4.63 28.00 8.30
N ILE A 149 -5.24 28.24 7.12
CA ILE A 149 -6.11 27.28 6.41
C ILE A 149 -5.44 25.91 6.31
N ARG A 150 -4.17 25.88 5.86
CA ARG A 150 -3.32 24.69 5.87
C ARG A 150 -3.26 24.07 7.25
N GLU A 151 -2.85 24.80 8.27
CA GLU A 151 -2.60 24.21 9.59
C GLU A 151 -3.86 23.70 10.28
N LEU A 152 -4.99 24.39 10.13
CA LEU A 152 -6.30 23.92 10.58
C LEU A 152 -6.72 22.65 9.85
N PHE A 153 -6.67 22.64 8.50
CA PHE A 153 -6.88 21.41 7.73
C PHE A 153 -5.91 20.28 8.15
N TRP A 154 -4.65 20.59 8.50
CA TRP A 154 -3.65 19.63 9.00
C TRP A 154 -3.77 19.24 10.48
N LYS A 155 -4.62 19.90 11.26
CA LYS A 155 -5.12 19.45 12.57
C LYS A 155 -6.43 18.66 12.39
N ALA A 156 -7.46 19.25 11.78
CA ALA A 156 -8.83 18.72 11.67
C ALA A 156 -8.87 17.26 11.21
N ALA A 157 -8.34 16.95 10.04
CA ALA A 157 -8.39 15.57 9.54
C ALA A 157 -7.49 14.57 10.30
N LYS A 158 -6.59 15.04 11.18
CA LYS A 158 -5.81 14.18 12.08
C LYS A 158 -6.55 13.93 13.40
N ALA A 159 -7.51 14.77 13.76
CA ALA A 159 -8.34 14.63 14.95
C ALA A 159 -8.94 13.23 14.99
N THR A 160 -8.90 12.60 16.15
CA THR A 160 -9.36 11.22 16.34
C THR A 160 -10.79 11.13 16.87
N TYR A 161 -11.31 12.22 17.46
CA TYR A 161 -12.64 12.32 18.05
C TYR A 161 -13.36 13.57 17.54
N LYS A 162 -14.70 13.52 17.49
CA LYS A 162 -15.53 14.52 16.80
C LYS A 162 -15.39 15.94 17.38
N ALA A 163 -15.39 16.09 18.71
CA ALA A 163 -15.29 17.41 19.35
C ALA A 163 -13.98 18.17 19.04
N GLU A 164 -12.87 17.49 18.74
CA GLU A 164 -11.66 18.15 18.25
C GLU A 164 -11.78 18.54 16.78
N PHE A 165 -12.40 17.69 15.95
CA PHE A 165 -12.65 17.99 14.54
C PHE A 165 -13.57 19.21 14.37
N ASP A 166 -14.72 19.21 15.03
CA ASP A 166 -15.74 20.26 14.92
C ASP A 166 -15.13 21.62 15.27
N ARG A 167 -14.51 21.72 16.45
CA ARG A 167 -13.81 22.91 16.94
C ARG A 167 -12.69 23.41 16.00
N LEU A 168 -12.11 22.52 15.18
CA LEU A 168 -11.09 22.86 14.18
C LEU A 168 -11.67 23.24 12.81
N MET A 169 -12.90 22.83 12.52
CA MET A 169 -13.71 23.32 11.40
C MET A 169 -14.31 24.68 11.74
N ASP A 170 -14.79 24.91 12.97
CA ASP A 170 -15.21 26.22 13.46
C ASP A 170 -14.07 27.24 13.40
N GLU A 171 -12.86 26.88 13.87
CA GLU A 171 -11.64 27.70 13.69
C GLU A 171 -11.36 28.01 12.21
N LEU A 172 -11.68 27.09 11.29
CA LEU A 172 -11.44 27.28 9.84
C LEU A 172 -12.49 28.19 9.22
N LYS A 173 -13.76 28.02 9.58
CA LYS A 173 -14.87 28.87 9.14
C LYS A 173 -14.67 30.32 9.54
N GLY A 174 -14.12 30.56 10.73
CA GLY A 174 -13.72 31.90 11.20
C GLY A 174 -12.53 32.54 10.46
N ILE A 175 -11.89 31.83 9.51
CA ILE A 175 -10.78 32.32 8.69
C ILE A 175 -11.15 32.36 7.19
N ASP A 176 -11.86 31.35 6.70
CA ASP A 176 -12.27 31.19 5.30
C ASP A 176 -13.52 30.30 5.26
N GLU A 177 -14.71 30.94 5.16
CA GLU A 177 -16.01 30.25 5.14
C GLU A 177 -16.22 29.46 3.85
N ASP A 178 -15.69 29.93 2.71
CA ASP A 178 -15.73 29.18 1.45
C ASP A 178 -14.88 27.90 1.53
N ALA A 179 -13.69 27.96 2.16
CA ALA A 179 -12.86 26.79 2.43
C ALA A 179 -13.52 25.80 3.39
N HIS A 180 -14.35 26.29 4.32
CA HIS A 180 -15.17 25.44 5.18
C HIS A 180 -16.25 24.72 4.36
N SER A 181 -17.07 25.45 3.62
CA SER A 181 -18.14 24.90 2.80
C SER A 181 -17.62 23.88 1.77
N TRP A 182 -16.50 24.17 1.10
CA TRP A 182 -15.85 23.23 0.17
C TRP A 182 -15.40 21.92 0.84
N LEU A 183 -15.11 21.94 2.15
CA LEU A 183 -14.79 20.74 2.92
C LEU A 183 -16.03 20.02 3.48
N GLU A 184 -17.16 20.71 3.66
CA GLU A 184 -18.45 20.08 3.98
C GLU A 184 -19.03 19.32 2.78
N ASP A 185 -18.85 19.84 1.55
CA ASP A 185 -19.16 19.12 0.30
C ASP A 185 -18.43 17.76 0.20
N HIS A 186 -17.30 17.60 0.91
CA HIS A 186 -16.55 16.36 0.98
C HIS A 186 -16.88 15.61 2.27
N SER A 187 -17.69 14.54 2.18
CA SER A 187 -18.03 13.70 3.35
C SER A 187 -16.80 13.35 4.22
N ALA A 188 -16.87 13.71 5.50
CA ALA A 188 -15.78 13.49 6.45
C ALA A 188 -15.30 12.02 6.53
N THR A 189 -16.18 11.06 6.20
CA THR A 189 -15.87 9.61 6.15
C THR A 189 -14.68 9.26 5.25
N ILE A 190 -14.47 9.98 4.14
CA ILE A 190 -13.40 9.64 3.18
C ILE A 190 -12.06 10.32 3.48
N TRP A 191 -12.00 11.32 4.37
CA TRP A 191 -10.77 12.12 4.59
C TRP A 191 -10.41 12.47 6.03
N ALA A 192 -11.37 12.49 6.96
CA ALA A 192 -11.15 12.89 8.35
C ALA A 192 -11.07 11.67 9.27
N ARG A 193 -9.95 11.53 10.00
CA ARG A 193 -9.68 10.36 10.84
C ARG A 193 -10.75 10.08 11.89
N HIS A 194 -11.43 11.10 12.41
CA HIS A 194 -12.49 10.90 13.41
C HIS A 194 -13.69 10.08 12.88
N MET A 195 -13.89 9.98 11.56
CA MET A 195 -14.93 9.13 10.95
C MET A 195 -14.43 7.75 10.48
N PHE A 196 -13.13 7.46 10.64
CA PHE A 196 -12.56 6.19 10.18
C PHE A 196 -12.93 5.02 11.08
N SER A 197 -13.05 3.84 10.48
CA SER A 197 -13.39 2.59 11.18
C SER A 197 -12.21 2.07 12.03
N GLU A 198 -12.50 1.69 13.28
CA GLU A 198 -11.52 1.22 14.27
C GLU A 198 -11.03 -0.21 13.98
N ASP A 199 -11.91 -1.05 13.41
CA ASP A 199 -11.67 -2.49 13.11
C ASP A 199 -10.54 -2.77 12.10
N ARG A 200 -9.82 -1.74 11.64
CA ARG A 200 -8.74 -1.81 10.64
C ARG A 200 -7.36 -1.45 11.17
N LEU A 201 -7.26 -0.96 12.41
CA LEU A 201 -6.00 -0.57 13.05
C LEU A 201 -5.12 0.34 12.17
N SER A 202 -5.72 1.28 11.41
CA SER A 202 -4.99 2.12 10.46
C SER A 202 -5.39 3.60 10.57
N ASP A 203 -4.51 4.39 11.19
CA ASP A 203 -4.60 5.85 11.24
C ASP A 203 -4.11 6.55 9.95
N THR A 204 -4.00 5.80 8.85
CA THR A 204 -3.47 6.27 7.57
C THR A 204 -4.44 7.22 6.88
N ILE A 205 -3.98 8.47 6.68
CA ILE A 205 -4.64 9.55 5.93
C ILE A 205 -3.86 9.95 4.65
N LEU A 206 -2.79 9.23 4.30
CA LEU A 206 -1.92 9.54 3.15
C LEU A 206 -1.51 8.28 2.39
N ASN A 207 -1.40 8.39 1.06
CA ASN A 207 -1.00 7.31 0.16
C ASN A 207 0.52 7.08 0.10
N ASN A 208 1.27 7.53 1.13
CA ASN A 208 2.73 7.43 1.25
C ASN A 208 3.31 6.03 0.95
N MET A 209 2.53 4.96 1.11
CA MET A 209 2.97 3.59 0.82
C MET A 209 3.07 3.32 -0.68
N CYS A 210 2.12 3.82 -1.48
CA CYS A 210 2.19 3.81 -2.93
C CYS A 210 3.27 4.76 -3.43
N GLU A 211 3.30 6.01 -2.94
CA GLU A 211 4.37 6.98 -3.26
C GLU A 211 5.77 6.36 -3.04
N SER A 212 5.96 5.65 -1.92
CA SER A 212 7.23 5.00 -1.57
C SER A 212 7.59 3.84 -2.50
N PHE A 213 6.61 3.07 -2.97
CA PHE A 213 6.83 1.99 -3.94
C PHE A 213 7.09 2.54 -5.34
N ASN A 214 6.27 3.50 -5.76
CA ASN A 214 6.30 4.08 -7.10
C ASN A 214 7.58 4.88 -7.36
N ASN A 215 8.14 5.54 -6.35
CA ASN A 215 9.49 6.12 -6.42
C ASN A 215 10.61 5.06 -6.61
N ARG A 216 10.43 3.81 -6.15
CA ARG A 216 11.43 2.74 -6.31
C ARG A 216 11.39 2.07 -7.68
N ILE A 217 10.20 1.97 -8.29
CA ILE A 217 10.01 1.39 -9.62
C ILE A 217 9.97 2.42 -10.76
N LEU A 218 10.02 3.72 -10.45
CA LEU A 218 10.15 4.85 -11.39
C LEU A 218 11.21 4.62 -12.49
N LYS A 219 12.37 4.07 -12.11
CA LYS A 219 13.49 3.74 -13.01
C LYS A 219 13.25 2.55 -13.95
N PHE A 220 12.10 1.90 -13.89
CA PHE A 220 11.73 0.80 -14.79
C PHE A 220 10.71 1.22 -15.86
N ARG A 221 10.06 2.38 -15.72
CA ARG A 221 8.92 2.83 -16.55
C ARG A 221 9.24 3.12 -18.02
N SER A 222 10.52 3.26 -18.37
CA SER A 222 11.01 3.46 -19.74
C SER A 222 11.44 2.15 -20.42
N LYS A 223 11.39 1.01 -19.71
CA LYS A 223 11.71 -0.30 -20.30
C LYS A 223 10.49 -0.85 -21.06
N PRO A 224 10.69 -1.68 -22.11
CA PRO A 224 9.61 -2.47 -22.70
C PRO A 224 8.83 -3.26 -21.64
N ILE A 225 7.52 -3.43 -21.82
CA ILE A 225 6.58 -3.93 -20.80
C ILE A 225 7.09 -5.19 -20.09
N ILE A 226 7.50 -6.22 -20.83
CA ILE A 226 8.02 -7.48 -20.24
C ILE A 226 9.28 -7.23 -19.39
N SER A 227 10.21 -6.41 -19.87
CA SER A 227 11.44 -6.04 -19.17
C SER A 227 11.20 -5.15 -17.94
N MET A 228 10.14 -4.32 -17.95
CA MET A 228 9.67 -3.58 -16.78
C MET A 228 9.11 -4.53 -15.72
N LEU A 229 8.17 -5.40 -16.11
CA LEU A 229 7.51 -6.35 -15.19
C LEU A 229 8.52 -7.32 -14.56
N GLU A 230 9.49 -7.81 -15.33
CA GLU A 230 10.60 -8.62 -14.82
C GLU A 230 11.49 -7.82 -13.84
N SER A 231 11.75 -6.54 -14.12
CA SER A 231 12.50 -5.66 -13.19
C SER A 231 11.76 -5.45 -11.87
N ILE A 232 10.43 -5.31 -11.91
CA ILE A 232 9.57 -5.23 -10.72
C ILE A 232 9.62 -6.57 -9.96
N ARG A 233 9.43 -7.70 -10.64
CA ARG A 233 9.49 -9.05 -10.04
C ARG A 233 10.81 -9.31 -9.30
N LEU A 234 11.95 -8.99 -9.91
CA LEU A 234 13.28 -9.11 -9.30
C LEU A 234 13.44 -8.16 -8.11
N TYR A 235 12.99 -6.92 -8.23
CA TYR A 235 13.01 -5.95 -7.12
C TYR A 235 12.22 -6.44 -5.90
N LEU A 236 11.01 -7.00 -6.11
CA LEU A 236 10.20 -7.57 -5.04
C LEU A 236 10.90 -8.75 -4.36
N MET A 237 11.48 -9.68 -5.13
CA MET A 237 12.22 -10.83 -4.57
C MET A 237 13.36 -10.40 -3.66
N THR A 238 14.15 -9.41 -4.06
CA THR A 238 15.27 -8.88 -3.27
C THR A 238 14.73 -8.13 -2.04
N ARG A 239 13.72 -7.27 -2.20
CA ARG A 239 13.10 -6.51 -1.09
C ARG A 239 12.58 -7.43 0.02
N PHE A 240 11.88 -8.51 -0.33
CA PHE A 240 11.39 -9.44 0.70
C PHE A 240 12.54 -10.19 1.38
N GLN A 241 13.58 -10.60 0.66
CA GLN A 241 14.77 -11.23 1.28
C GLN A 241 15.50 -10.30 2.24
N GLU A 242 15.69 -9.03 1.85
CA GLU A 242 16.28 -8.00 2.71
C GLU A 242 15.44 -7.76 3.97
N ASN A 243 14.12 -7.69 3.86
CA ASN A 243 13.24 -7.43 4.99
C ASN A 243 13.29 -8.59 6.00
N ILE A 244 13.29 -9.85 5.53
CA ILE A 244 13.51 -11.04 6.37
C ILE A 244 14.85 -10.94 7.11
N GLN A 245 15.94 -10.62 6.41
CA GLN A 245 17.28 -10.47 7.00
C GLN A 245 17.40 -9.30 7.99
N LYS A 246 16.53 -8.29 7.90
CA LYS A 246 16.45 -7.17 8.85
C LYS A 246 15.63 -7.55 10.09
N ILE A 247 14.43 -8.12 9.92
CA ILE A 247 13.54 -8.47 11.05
C ILE A 247 14.05 -9.67 11.86
N MET A 248 14.79 -10.61 11.24
CA MET A 248 15.40 -11.74 11.98
C MET A 248 16.38 -11.26 13.07
N LYS A 249 17.04 -10.12 12.87
CA LYS A 249 17.99 -9.50 13.82
C LYS A 249 17.33 -8.71 14.94
N VAL A 250 16.00 -8.57 14.93
CA VAL A 250 15.25 -7.83 15.97
C VAL A 250 14.87 -8.81 17.07
N GLU A 251 15.39 -8.64 18.28
CA GLU A 251 15.08 -9.55 19.41
C GLU A 251 13.65 -9.35 19.95
N SER A 252 13.13 -8.13 19.88
CA SER A 252 11.79 -7.80 20.37
C SER A 252 10.67 -8.59 19.67
N LYS A 253 9.63 -8.92 20.46
CA LYS A 253 8.35 -9.45 19.98
C LYS A 253 7.55 -8.43 19.14
N ILE A 254 7.83 -7.13 19.25
CA ILE A 254 7.11 -6.05 18.58
C ILE A 254 7.97 -5.45 17.46
N CYS A 255 7.35 -5.09 16.33
CA CYS A 255 8.05 -4.51 15.20
C CYS A 255 8.76 -3.17 15.54
N PRO A 256 10.00 -2.90 15.07
CA PRO A 256 10.77 -1.72 15.47
C PRO A 256 10.10 -0.36 15.25
N LYS A 257 9.33 -0.18 14.18
CA LYS A 257 8.59 1.07 13.92
C LYS A 257 7.39 1.25 14.85
N VAL A 258 6.77 0.14 15.27
CA VAL A 258 5.68 0.13 16.26
C VAL A 258 6.23 0.48 17.65
N LEU A 259 7.36 -0.11 18.06
CA LEU A 259 8.09 0.33 19.27
C LEU A 259 8.46 1.82 19.20
N LYS A 260 8.94 2.31 18.06
CA LYS A 260 9.27 3.74 17.87
C LYS A 260 8.04 4.67 17.87
N ARG A 261 6.83 4.15 17.65
CA ARG A 261 5.56 4.87 17.93
C ARG A 261 5.24 4.81 19.43
N LEU A 262 5.17 3.61 20.01
CA LEU A 262 4.86 3.41 21.43
C LEU A 262 5.77 4.22 22.35
N HIS A 263 7.08 4.28 22.09
CA HIS A 263 8.01 5.04 22.90
C HIS A 263 7.69 6.55 22.92
N LYS A 264 7.15 7.12 21.84
CA LYS A 264 6.69 8.52 21.83
C LYS A 264 5.44 8.72 22.68
N GLU A 265 4.55 7.73 22.71
CA GLU A 265 3.38 7.72 23.60
C GLU A 265 3.82 7.56 25.06
N LYS A 266 4.83 6.72 25.35
CA LYS A 266 5.52 6.66 26.66
C LYS A 266 6.10 8.02 27.06
N THR A 267 6.77 8.76 26.18
CA THR A 267 7.23 10.14 26.50
C THR A 267 6.06 11.10 26.74
N ALA A 268 5.01 11.03 25.92
CA ALA A 268 3.87 11.96 25.99
C ALA A 268 2.90 11.69 27.15
N SER A 269 2.87 10.47 27.70
CA SER A 269 2.03 10.07 28.84
C SER A 269 2.31 10.88 30.11
N SER A 270 3.54 11.36 30.27
CA SER A 270 4.00 12.24 31.37
C SER A 270 3.16 13.52 31.58
N ARG A 271 2.34 13.90 30.61
CA ARG A 271 1.44 15.07 30.66
C ARG A 271 0.03 14.75 31.14
N TRP A 272 -0.29 13.49 31.40
CA TRP A 272 -1.63 13.01 31.69
C TRP A 272 -1.69 12.40 33.09
N LEU A 273 -2.45 13.02 33.98
CA LEU A 273 -2.76 12.46 35.30
C LEU A 273 -3.82 11.36 35.12
N ALA A 274 -3.51 10.12 35.51
CA ALA A 274 -4.49 9.04 35.55
C ALA A 274 -5.25 9.04 36.88
N CYS A 275 -6.58 9.15 36.81
CA CYS A 275 -7.49 8.97 37.93
C CYS A 275 -8.18 7.60 37.75
N TRP A 276 -7.97 6.68 38.69
CA TRP A 276 -8.59 5.35 38.64
C TRP A 276 -10.09 5.43 38.95
N ALA A 277 -10.92 4.87 38.07
CA ALA A 277 -12.38 4.88 38.18
C ALA A 277 -12.96 3.53 38.66
N GLY A 278 -12.11 2.55 38.94
CA GLY A 278 -12.47 1.18 39.30
C GLY A 278 -12.14 0.17 38.21
N HIS A 279 -11.92 -1.09 38.61
CA HIS A 279 -11.52 -2.19 37.73
C HIS A 279 -10.39 -1.79 36.76
N THR A 280 -10.62 -1.93 35.45
CA THR A 280 -9.69 -1.64 34.35
C THR A 280 -9.91 -0.26 33.73
N GLN A 281 -10.72 0.59 34.37
CA GLN A 281 -11.18 1.89 33.85
C GLN A 281 -10.56 3.09 34.55
N PHE A 282 -10.32 4.15 33.78
CA PHE A 282 -9.66 5.37 34.20
C PHE A 282 -10.27 6.60 33.51
N GLU A 283 -10.22 7.72 34.21
CA GLU A 283 -10.33 9.05 33.64
C GLU A 283 -8.92 9.67 33.63
N VAL A 284 -8.40 10.08 32.47
CA VAL A 284 -7.14 10.83 32.38
C VAL A 284 -7.39 12.32 32.23
N LYS A 285 -6.52 13.16 32.80
CA LYS A 285 -6.65 14.63 32.81
C LYS A 285 -5.37 15.36 32.43
N ASN A 286 -5.52 16.46 31.70
CA ASN A 286 -4.47 17.43 31.39
C ASN A 286 -5.11 18.82 31.23
N GLY A 287 -5.07 19.63 32.30
CA GLY A 287 -5.81 20.89 32.36
C GLY A 287 -7.32 20.66 32.18
N LEU A 288 -7.92 21.35 31.20
CA LEU A 288 -9.33 21.21 30.84
C LEU A 288 -9.65 19.99 29.95
N GLN A 289 -8.64 19.25 29.48
CA GLN A 289 -8.87 18.05 28.66
C GLN A 289 -9.01 16.82 29.55
N SER A 290 -10.04 16.01 29.30
CA SER A 290 -10.19 14.70 29.93
C SER A 290 -10.68 13.64 28.95
N PHE A 291 -10.26 12.39 29.18
CA PHE A 291 -10.63 11.23 28.38
C PHE A 291 -10.78 10.00 29.27
N THR A 292 -11.81 9.19 29.01
CA THR A 292 -11.91 7.83 29.53
C THR A 292 -10.95 6.87 28.81
N VAL A 293 -10.45 5.89 29.56
CA VAL A 293 -9.64 4.75 29.11
C VAL A 293 -10.19 3.47 29.74
N ASP A 294 -10.23 2.40 28.95
CA ASP A 294 -10.55 1.05 29.42
C ASP A 294 -9.44 0.11 28.93
N LEU A 295 -8.61 -0.35 29.88
CA LEU A 295 -7.38 -1.10 29.57
C LEU A 295 -7.66 -2.52 29.07
N GLU A 296 -8.81 -3.09 29.43
CA GLU A 296 -9.19 -4.46 29.09
C GLU A 296 -9.76 -4.54 27.68
N LYS A 297 -10.58 -3.55 27.30
CA LYS A 297 -11.11 -3.41 25.94
C LYS A 297 -10.09 -2.86 24.93
N GLY A 298 -8.94 -2.36 25.41
CA GLY A 298 -7.96 -1.68 24.57
C GLY A 298 -8.44 -0.31 24.07
N HIS A 299 -9.33 0.34 24.83
CA HIS A 299 -10.13 1.48 24.38
C HIS A 299 -9.70 2.81 24.99
N CYS A 300 -9.85 3.90 24.22
CA CYS A 300 -9.83 5.25 24.75
C CYS A 300 -10.84 6.14 24.01
N SER A 301 -11.56 7.01 24.71
CA SER A 301 -12.47 8.00 24.06
C SER A 301 -11.73 9.01 23.18
N GLY A 302 -10.42 9.16 23.34
CA GLY A 302 -9.54 9.86 22.40
C GLY A 302 -9.27 9.09 21.09
N ARG A 303 -9.83 7.88 20.92
CA ARG A 303 -9.85 6.96 19.74
C ARG A 303 -8.52 6.57 19.09
N LYS A 304 -7.41 7.08 19.61
CA LYS A 304 -6.06 6.92 19.03
C LYS A 304 -5.50 5.51 19.23
N TRP A 305 -5.86 4.83 20.31
CA TRP A 305 -5.44 3.44 20.55
C TRP A 305 -6.18 2.51 19.60
N ASP A 306 -7.50 2.63 19.61
CA ASP A 306 -8.52 1.97 18.80
C ASP A 306 -8.17 2.03 17.30
N THR A 307 -7.90 3.23 16.79
CA THR A 307 -7.54 3.45 15.37
C THR A 307 -6.14 2.91 14.99
N THR A 308 -5.28 2.50 15.94
CA THR A 308 -3.89 2.12 15.63
C THR A 308 -3.44 0.74 16.12
N GLY A 309 -4.08 0.17 17.13
CA GLY A 309 -3.58 -0.98 17.88
C GLY A 309 -2.38 -0.67 18.78
N ILE A 310 -2.05 0.62 19.02
CA ILE A 310 -0.90 1.05 19.82
C ILE A 310 -1.40 1.92 20.99
N PRO A 311 -1.11 1.57 22.25
CA PRO A 311 -1.47 2.38 23.41
C PRO A 311 -1.07 3.86 23.24
N CYS A 312 -2.06 4.74 23.29
CA CYS A 312 -1.86 6.18 23.21
C CYS A 312 -1.37 6.74 24.54
N ALA A 313 -0.86 7.98 24.54
CA ALA A 313 -0.38 8.67 25.75
C ALA A 313 -1.34 8.60 26.95
N HIS A 314 -2.65 8.60 26.72
CA HIS A 314 -3.68 8.43 27.75
C HIS A 314 -3.60 7.03 28.38
N ALA A 315 -3.74 5.99 27.56
CA ALA A 315 -3.67 4.59 27.99
C ALA A 315 -2.34 4.25 28.65
N VAL A 316 -1.23 4.77 28.12
CA VAL A 316 0.10 4.55 28.69
C VAL A 316 0.25 5.16 30.10
N SER A 317 -0.42 6.27 30.41
CA SER A 317 -0.45 6.80 31.78
C SER A 317 -1.17 5.83 32.74
N CYS A 318 -2.32 5.29 32.34
CA CYS A 318 -3.06 4.28 33.11
C CYS A 318 -2.26 2.98 33.30
N ILE A 319 -1.57 2.51 32.26
CA ILE A 319 -0.69 1.33 32.31
C ILE A 319 0.48 1.55 33.28
N PHE A 320 1.08 2.74 33.27
CA PHE A 320 2.16 3.11 34.19
C PHE A 320 1.67 3.29 35.64
N PHE A 321 0.46 3.82 35.85
CA PHE A 321 -0.19 3.84 37.17
C PHE A 321 -0.32 2.42 37.75
N ASN A 322 -0.72 1.45 36.92
CA ASN A 322 -0.77 0.02 37.27
C ASN A 322 0.61 -0.68 37.33
N ARG A 323 1.72 0.04 37.11
CA ARG A 323 3.10 -0.49 37.08
C ARG A 323 3.32 -1.61 36.04
N GLN A 324 2.62 -1.54 34.92
CA GLN A 324 2.67 -2.52 33.82
C GLN A 324 3.48 -2.00 32.62
N GLU A 325 3.86 -2.92 31.72
CA GLU A 325 4.59 -2.57 30.48
C GLU A 325 3.64 -2.38 29.31
N ALA A 326 3.64 -1.18 28.70
CA ALA A 326 2.74 -0.84 27.60
C ALA A 326 2.96 -1.67 26.31
N GLU A 327 4.10 -2.34 26.18
CA GLU A 327 4.39 -3.32 25.15
C GLU A 327 3.43 -4.52 25.21
N GLN A 328 2.92 -4.88 26.40
CA GLN A 328 1.93 -5.96 26.58
C GLN A 328 0.54 -5.58 26.02
N TYR A 329 0.29 -4.28 25.86
CA TYR A 329 -0.97 -3.69 25.40
C TYR A 329 -0.96 -3.31 23.91
N VAL A 330 0.11 -3.66 23.18
CA VAL A 330 0.18 -3.51 21.71
C VAL A 330 -0.57 -4.66 21.03
N HIS A 331 -1.46 -4.32 20.10
CA HIS A 331 -2.32 -5.28 19.41
C HIS A 331 -1.50 -6.37 18.69
N SER A 332 -1.92 -7.63 18.82
CA SER A 332 -1.25 -8.84 18.31
C SER A 332 -0.68 -8.69 16.90
N LEU A 333 -1.53 -8.33 15.92
CA LEU A 333 -1.21 -8.07 14.50
C LEU A 333 -0.05 -7.08 14.22
N LEU A 334 0.53 -6.45 15.24
CA LEU A 334 1.71 -5.58 15.15
C LEU A 334 3.02 -6.29 15.53
N SER A 335 2.96 -7.60 15.78
CA SER A 335 4.08 -8.43 16.22
C SER A 335 5.15 -8.66 15.15
N LYS A 336 6.32 -9.11 15.60
CA LYS A 336 7.38 -9.68 14.77
C LYS A 336 6.94 -10.98 14.09
N GLU A 337 6.03 -11.75 14.70
CA GLU A 337 5.56 -13.02 14.13
C GLU A 337 4.68 -12.80 12.90
N ASP A 338 3.69 -11.91 12.97
CA ASP A 338 2.85 -11.54 11.82
C ASP A 338 3.69 -10.94 10.68
N HIS A 339 4.71 -10.13 11.03
CA HIS A 339 5.64 -9.57 10.05
C HIS A 339 6.46 -10.65 9.33
N LEU A 340 6.87 -11.70 10.05
CA LEU A 340 7.56 -12.85 9.50
C LEU A 340 6.62 -13.77 8.72
N ALA A 341 5.41 -14.04 9.23
CA ALA A 341 4.35 -14.78 8.57
C ALA A 341 4.03 -14.18 7.20
N GLY A 342 3.87 -12.86 7.16
CA GLY A 342 3.70 -12.07 5.93
C GLY A 342 4.90 -12.08 4.96
N GLN A 343 6.02 -12.72 5.30
CA GLN A 343 7.21 -12.84 4.46
C GLN A 343 7.69 -14.29 4.27
N ARG A 344 6.99 -15.30 4.81
CA ARG A 344 7.39 -16.71 4.65
C ARG A 344 7.33 -17.12 3.17
N ARG A 345 8.48 -17.48 2.60
CA ARG A 345 8.54 -18.12 1.29
C ARG A 345 7.87 -19.51 1.37
N PRO A 346 6.92 -19.85 0.49
CA PRO A 346 6.34 -21.19 0.49
C PRO A 346 7.41 -22.23 0.08
N PRO A 347 7.53 -23.37 0.76
CA PRO A 347 8.36 -24.47 0.29
C PRO A 347 7.76 -25.09 -0.98
N GLY A 348 8.60 -25.32 -1.99
CA GLY A 348 8.22 -26.04 -3.21
C GLY A 348 7.98 -25.16 -4.45
N ARG A 349 7.75 -25.84 -5.58
CA ARG A 349 7.57 -25.22 -6.91
C ARG A 349 6.08 -24.91 -7.15
N PRO A 350 5.71 -23.75 -7.71
CA PRO A 350 4.32 -23.45 -8.07
C PRO A 350 3.69 -24.53 -8.95
N LYS A 351 2.40 -24.81 -8.75
CA LYS A 351 1.65 -25.85 -9.49
C LYS A 351 1.63 -25.52 -10.98
N LYS A 352 2.09 -26.44 -11.84
CA LYS A 352 2.21 -26.29 -13.31
C LYS A 352 0.88 -26.20 -14.11
N LYS A 353 -0.25 -25.83 -13.48
CA LYS A 353 -1.56 -25.68 -14.14
C LYS A 353 -1.98 -24.20 -14.08
N ARG A 354 -1.91 -23.52 -15.23
CA ARG A 354 -2.60 -22.24 -15.49
C ARG A 354 -4.10 -22.45 -15.23
N ALA A 355 -4.75 -21.51 -14.54
CA ALA A 355 -6.20 -21.41 -14.55
C ALA A 355 -6.64 -20.99 -15.95
N ARG A 356 -7.64 -21.68 -16.51
CA ARG A 356 -8.16 -21.40 -17.84
C ARG A 356 -9.27 -20.36 -17.78
N GLU A 357 -9.33 -19.49 -18.78
CA GLU A 357 -10.47 -18.58 -18.97
C GLU A 357 -11.73 -19.38 -19.37
N VAL A 358 -12.92 -18.85 -19.08
CA VAL A 358 -14.18 -19.43 -19.58
C VAL A 358 -14.16 -19.38 -21.11
N GLY A 359 -14.30 -20.54 -21.75
CA GLY A 359 -14.15 -20.70 -23.19
C GLY A 359 -12.73 -21.00 -23.71
N GLU A 360 -11.69 -21.00 -22.87
CA GLU A 360 -10.34 -21.42 -23.30
C GLU A 360 -10.32 -22.94 -23.59
N PRO A 361 -10.13 -23.37 -24.86
CA PRO A 361 -10.33 -24.76 -25.25
C PRO A 361 -9.34 -25.70 -24.53
N ALA A 362 -9.83 -26.90 -24.22
CA ALA A 362 -9.15 -27.84 -23.34
C ALA A 362 -7.97 -28.60 -24.01
N GLY A 363 -7.05 -27.87 -24.64
CA GLY A 363 -5.90 -28.41 -25.37
C GLY A 363 -5.17 -29.50 -24.59
N ARG A 364 -5.13 -30.71 -25.18
CA ARG A 364 -4.27 -31.81 -24.74
C ARG A 364 -2.82 -31.35 -24.89
N ARG A 365 -1.94 -31.73 -23.96
CA ARG A 365 -0.50 -31.51 -24.17
C ARG A 365 -0.01 -32.42 -25.29
N ALA A 366 0.15 -31.88 -26.50
CA ALA A 366 1.01 -32.46 -27.51
C ALA A 366 2.46 -32.41 -26.99
N GLY A 367 2.84 -33.43 -26.22
CA GLY A 367 4.24 -33.63 -25.84
C GLY A 367 5.02 -33.94 -27.12
N ILE A 368 6.02 -33.11 -27.43
CA ILE A 368 6.84 -33.26 -28.66
C ILE A 368 7.38 -34.68 -28.71
N SER A 369 6.81 -35.49 -29.59
CA SER A 369 6.94 -36.94 -29.60
C SER A 369 8.26 -37.31 -30.26
N LYS A 370 9.32 -37.38 -29.45
CA LYS A 370 10.68 -37.56 -29.96
C LYS A 370 10.81 -38.85 -30.75
N GLN A 371 11.29 -38.72 -31.98
CA GLN A 371 11.61 -39.82 -32.87
C GLN A 371 13.01 -40.36 -32.55
N CYS A 372 13.17 -41.67 -32.52
CA CYS A 372 14.44 -42.31 -32.24
C CYS A 372 15.36 -42.26 -33.48
N LYS A 373 16.50 -41.56 -33.38
CA LYS A 373 17.55 -41.51 -34.42
C LYS A 373 18.31 -42.83 -34.66
N ALA A 374 17.77 -43.98 -34.24
CA ALA A 374 18.30 -45.30 -34.54
C ALA A 374 17.31 -46.12 -35.38
N CYS A 375 16.08 -46.30 -34.89
CA CYS A 375 15.06 -47.13 -35.53
C CYS A 375 13.88 -46.35 -36.13
N GLY A 376 13.89 -45.01 -36.11
CA GLY A 376 12.82 -44.16 -36.67
C GLY A 376 11.49 -44.17 -35.88
N LYS A 377 11.32 -45.07 -34.90
CA LYS A 377 10.10 -45.18 -34.08
C LYS A 377 9.96 -44.00 -33.11
N ILE A 378 8.72 -43.61 -32.82
CA ILE A 378 8.38 -42.48 -31.95
C ILE A 378 8.23 -42.95 -30.48
N GLY A 379 8.63 -42.11 -29.53
CA GLY A 379 8.33 -42.29 -28.09
C GLY A 379 9.54 -42.61 -27.20
N HIS A 380 10.70 -42.91 -27.78
CA HIS A 380 11.95 -43.16 -27.05
C HIS A 380 13.15 -42.47 -27.75
N ASN A 381 14.36 -42.64 -27.23
CA ASN A 381 15.58 -42.02 -27.79
C ASN A 381 16.69 -43.06 -28.04
N LYS A 382 17.74 -42.71 -28.80
CA LYS A 382 18.82 -43.65 -29.19
C LYS A 382 19.51 -44.37 -28.00
N ARG A 383 19.57 -43.76 -26.80
CA ARG A 383 20.13 -44.40 -25.59
C ARG A 383 19.15 -45.32 -24.85
N SER A 384 17.92 -45.44 -25.33
CA SER A 384 16.87 -46.33 -24.80
C SER A 384 16.19 -47.12 -25.91
N CYS A 385 16.86 -47.30 -27.04
CA CYS A 385 16.43 -48.13 -28.17
C CYS A 385 16.77 -49.60 -27.85
N LYS A 386 15.81 -50.50 -28.05
CA LYS A 386 15.99 -51.96 -27.89
C LYS A 386 16.07 -52.71 -29.22
N ASP A 387 15.89 -52.01 -30.35
CA ASP A 387 16.07 -52.60 -31.67
C ASP A 387 17.57 -52.79 -31.93
N GLU A 388 18.02 -54.03 -32.12
CA GLU A 388 19.40 -54.34 -32.51
C GLU A 388 19.67 -53.96 -33.96
N ILE A 389 20.83 -53.37 -34.23
CA ILE A 389 21.30 -53.06 -35.59
C ILE A 389 22.68 -53.70 -35.74
N GLY A 390 22.72 -54.87 -36.37
CA GLY A 390 23.96 -55.57 -36.70
C GLY A 390 24.70 -54.91 -37.87
N GLY A 391 26.03 -54.97 -37.84
CA GLY A 391 26.90 -54.42 -38.89
C GLY A 391 28.35 -54.31 -38.43
N ASN A 392 29.13 -55.37 -38.62
CA ASN A 392 30.54 -55.45 -38.20
C ASN A 392 31.50 -54.74 -39.16
N SER A 393 32.56 -54.15 -38.61
CA SER A 393 33.82 -53.93 -39.33
C SER A 393 35.03 -54.02 -38.36
N SER A 394 35.51 -55.26 -38.19
CA SER A 394 36.86 -55.74 -37.82
C SER A 394 37.73 -55.03 -36.74
N LEU A 395 38.18 -55.87 -35.78
CA LEU A 395 39.37 -55.74 -34.90
C LEU A 395 40.70 -55.82 -35.70
N PRO A 396 41.93 -55.59 -35.14
CA PRO A 396 42.37 -55.68 -33.73
C PRO A 396 43.17 -54.46 -33.19
N GLY A 397 43.67 -54.39 -31.95
CA GLY A 397 43.49 -55.26 -30.76
C GLY A 397 44.80 -55.61 -30.02
N THR A 398 45.06 -55.02 -28.85
CA THR A 398 46.24 -55.35 -28.01
C THR A 398 46.08 -55.06 -26.51
N THR A 399 46.31 -56.10 -25.69
CA THR A 399 46.89 -56.12 -24.31
C THR A 399 46.39 -55.20 -23.17
N ASN A 400 46.04 -55.85 -22.05
CA ASN A 400 45.96 -55.25 -20.71
C ASN A 400 47.29 -54.65 -20.22
N ARG A 401 47.23 -53.66 -19.33
CA ARG A 401 48.10 -53.59 -18.14
C ARG A 401 47.50 -52.77 -16.99
N THR A 402 48.01 -53.03 -15.79
CA THR A 402 47.55 -52.50 -14.49
C THR A 402 48.51 -51.44 -13.94
N SER A 403 48.03 -50.76 -12.88
CA SER A 403 48.85 -50.12 -11.82
C SER A 403 49.61 -48.80 -12.10
N ALA A 404 49.14 -47.77 -11.38
CA ALA A 404 49.92 -46.99 -10.41
C ALA A 404 50.88 -45.84 -10.81
N THR A 405 50.76 -44.77 -10.01
CA THR A 405 51.80 -43.85 -9.50
C THR A 405 52.65 -42.95 -10.43
N ASN A 406 52.37 -41.64 -10.26
CA ASN A 406 53.32 -40.56 -9.94
C ASN A 406 54.31 -40.00 -10.97
N ASN A 407 54.30 -38.65 -11.04
CA ASN A 407 55.43 -37.74 -11.29
C ASN A 407 56.05 -37.72 -12.71
N THR A 408 56.71 -36.63 -13.17
CA THR A 408 57.17 -35.42 -12.45
C THR A 408 57.13 -34.15 -13.33
N SER A 409 56.92 -33.00 -12.68
CA SER A 409 57.50 -31.66 -12.97
C SER A 409 57.57 -31.08 -14.41
N ARG A 410 57.08 -29.84 -14.53
CA ARG A 410 57.99 -28.68 -14.66
C ARG A 410 57.47 -27.50 -13.83
N CYS A 411 58.36 -26.66 -13.31
CA CYS A 411 58.09 -25.86 -12.10
C CYS A 411 58.17 -24.33 -12.32
N ARG A 412 57.77 -23.61 -11.25
CA ARG A 412 58.02 -22.19 -10.87
C ARG A 412 56.87 -21.20 -11.09
N ASN A 413 56.52 -20.31 -10.13
CA ASN A 413 56.92 -20.21 -8.71
C ASN A 413 55.93 -19.36 -7.87
N TYR A 414 55.85 -19.64 -6.55
CA TYR A 414 55.89 -18.74 -5.36
C TYR A 414 55.54 -17.23 -5.52
N SER A 415 54.81 -16.52 -4.62
CA SER A 415 54.30 -16.75 -3.24
C SER A 415 52.97 -15.94 -3.04
N ASN A 416 52.03 -16.15 -2.09
CA ASN A 416 52.07 -16.23 -0.61
C ASN A 416 52.76 -15.01 0.07
N ILE A 417 52.35 -14.42 1.21
CA ILE A 417 51.26 -14.58 2.22
C ILE A 417 51.25 -13.23 3.02
N ASN A 418 50.17 -12.61 3.54
CA ASN A 418 49.54 -12.87 4.86
C ASN A 418 48.47 -11.79 5.23
N GLN A 419 47.74 -11.98 6.36
CA GLN A 419 47.08 -10.93 7.19
C GLN A 419 47.60 -11.10 8.66
N PRO A 420 46.98 -10.57 9.76
CA PRO A 420 46.16 -9.35 10.01
C PRO A 420 46.72 -8.48 11.18
N THR A 421 46.05 -7.37 11.60
CA THR A 421 45.64 -7.06 13.02
C THR A 421 45.01 -5.65 13.22
N ARG A 422 44.52 -5.37 14.45
CA ARG A 422 43.95 -4.12 15.01
C ARG A 422 45.04 -3.01 15.15
N GLN A 423 44.81 -1.72 15.45
CA GLN A 423 43.70 -0.90 16.02
C GLN A 423 43.87 0.57 15.48
N ALA A 424 43.28 1.72 15.90
CA ALA A 424 42.43 2.13 17.03
C ALA A 424 41.58 3.43 16.77
N GLU A 425 41.13 4.03 17.87
CA GLU A 425 40.43 5.31 18.17
C GLU A 425 40.78 6.59 17.37
N ALA A 426 39.77 7.44 17.10
CA ALA A 426 39.72 8.87 17.50
C ALA A 426 38.44 9.63 17.01
N GLN A 427 37.94 10.57 17.82
CA GLN A 427 36.94 11.62 17.53
C GLN A 427 37.03 12.70 18.63
N PRO A 428 36.42 13.91 18.52
CA PRO A 428 35.99 14.68 17.34
C PRO A 428 36.43 16.18 17.40
N SER A 429 36.24 16.94 16.30
CA SER A 429 36.24 18.42 16.26
C SER A 429 35.57 18.91 14.97
N SER A 430 35.07 20.14 14.84
CA SER A 430 34.57 21.16 15.79
C SER A 430 33.54 22.06 15.05
N ALA A 431 32.81 22.93 15.75
CA ALA A 431 31.67 23.68 15.19
C ALA A 431 31.94 25.18 14.93
N THR A 432 30.89 25.89 14.44
CA THR A 432 30.63 27.36 14.41
C THR A 432 30.97 28.12 13.10
N PRO A 433 30.34 29.30 12.82
CA PRO A 433 28.90 29.61 12.98
C PRO A 433 28.25 30.37 11.78
N PHE A 434 27.03 30.87 11.98
CA PHE A 434 26.13 31.60 11.06
C PHE A 434 26.60 32.98 10.54
N ALA A 435 26.04 33.40 9.39
CA ALA A 435 25.65 34.78 9.09
C ALA A 435 24.41 34.84 8.15
N PRO A 436 23.51 35.84 8.23
CA PRO A 436 22.25 35.91 7.47
C PRO A 436 22.29 36.83 6.22
N PRO A 437 21.29 36.76 5.31
CA PRO A 437 21.16 37.67 4.17
C PRO A 437 20.65 39.08 4.57
N GLN A 438 21.07 40.10 3.81
CA GLN A 438 20.67 41.51 3.95
C GLN A 438 19.45 41.87 3.06
N PRO A 439 18.68 42.93 3.39
CA PRO A 439 17.45 43.32 2.68
C PRO A 439 17.66 44.45 1.63
N SER A 440 16.54 44.94 1.08
CA SER A 440 16.36 45.95 0.00
C SER A 440 16.34 45.37 -1.43
N LYS A 441 15.55 45.90 -2.38
CA LYS A 441 14.96 47.26 -2.48
C LYS A 441 13.46 47.28 -2.80
N SER A 442 12.83 48.40 -2.48
CA SER A 442 11.50 48.80 -2.96
C SER A 442 11.52 49.22 -4.43
N SER A 443 10.36 49.12 -5.07
CA SER A 443 9.96 49.98 -6.20
C SER A 443 8.47 50.30 -6.06
N GLN A 444 8.09 51.53 -6.41
CA GLN A 444 6.73 52.05 -6.34
C GLN A 444 6.19 52.31 -7.76
N SER A 445 4.89 52.63 -7.84
CA SER A 445 4.18 52.99 -9.08
C SER A 445 3.84 51.77 -9.97
N SER A 446 2.70 51.71 -10.64
CA SER A 446 1.75 52.80 -10.97
C SER A 446 0.29 52.48 -10.65
N MET A 447 -0.49 53.54 -10.42
CA MET A 447 -1.94 53.50 -10.33
C MET A 447 -2.55 53.40 -11.74
N HIS A 448 -3.62 52.63 -11.89
CA HIS A 448 -4.67 52.96 -12.85
C HIS A 448 -6.04 52.66 -12.24
N THR A 449 -6.78 53.73 -11.96
CA THR A 449 -8.19 53.72 -11.56
C THR A 449 -9.09 53.51 -12.77
N PHE A 450 -9.98 52.52 -12.73
CA PHE A 450 -11.23 52.54 -13.51
C PHE A 450 -12.33 51.73 -12.83
N THR A 451 -13.44 52.41 -12.49
CA THR A 451 -14.75 51.88 -12.06
C THR A 451 -15.80 52.97 -12.36
N PRO A 452 -17.12 52.68 -12.34
CA PRO A 452 -17.78 51.37 -12.32
C PRO A 452 -18.64 51.14 -13.59
N GLY A 453 -19.24 49.94 -13.70
CA GLY A 453 -20.16 49.62 -14.79
C GLY A 453 -21.08 48.45 -14.44
N ALA A 454 -22.14 48.72 -13.67
CA ALA A 454 -23.28 47.81 -13.48
C ALA A 454 -24.51 48.38 -14.22
N PRO A 455 -25.47 47.52 -14.60
CA PRO A 455 -26.71 47.57 -13.83
C PRO A 455 -27.26 46.19 -13.44
N THR A 456 -28.07 46.18 -12.39
CA THR A 456 -28.80 45.01 -11.87
C THR A 456 -30.20 44.88 -12.46
N GLN A 457 -30.68 43.64 -12.60
CA GLN A 457 -32.11 43.30 -12.46
C GLN A 457 -32.24 41.98 -11.68
N PRO A 458 -33.34 41.78 -10.93
CA PRO A 458 -33.43 40.74 -9.91
C PRO A 458 -34.09 39.44 -10.39
N TRP A 459 -33.90 38.36 -9.63
CA TRP A 459 -34.83 37.23 -9.59
C TRP A 459 -35.46 37.12 -8.20
N THR A 460 -36.77 36.96 -8.16
CA THR A 460 -37.59 37.04 -6.96
C THR A 460 -37.73 35.71 -6.22
N SER A 461 -37.89 35.78 -4.91
CA SER A 461 -38.04 34.63 -4.01
C SER A 461 -39.36 33.88 -4.19
N SER A 462 -39.34 32.55 -4.04
CA SER A 462 -40.40 31.77 -3.37
C SER A 462 -39.89 30.37 -3.00
N PRO A 463 -40.08 29.91 -1.75
CA PRO A 463 -39.69 28.56 -1.32
C PRO A 463 -40.80 27.52 -1.57
N SER A 464 -40.45 26.24 -1.49
CA SER A 464 -41.41 25.12 -1.44
C SER A 464 -40.82 23.93 -0.67
N PRO A 465 -41.66 23.07 -0.05
CA PRO A 465 -41.46 22.80 1.37
C PRO A 465 -40.83 21.43 1.71
N LEU A 466 -40.38 21.35 2.96
CA LEU A 466 -39.99 20.11 3.65
C LEU A 466 -41.15 19.10 3.68
N PRO A 467 -40.90 17.80 3.46
CA PRO A 467 -41.86 16.75 3.79
C PRO A 467 -41.88 16.52 5.32
N THR A 468 -43.07 16.66 5.92
CA THR A 468 -43.26 16.51 7.37
C THR A 468 -43.12 15.05 7.82
N PHE A 469 -42.53 14.82 8.99
CA PHE A 469 -42.61 13.53 9.68
C PHE A 469 -44.07 13.15 9.94
N GLN A 470 -44.52 11.98 9.46
CA GLN A 470 -45.69 11.30 10.02
C GLN A 470 -45.23 10.24 11.02
N SER A 471 -45.68 10.38 12.27
CA SER A 471 -45.47 9.38 13.31
C SER A 471 -46.60 8.35 13.25
N SER A 472 -46.30 7.15 12.73
CA SER A 472 -47.19 5.99 12.84
C SER A 472 -46.91 5.25 14.15
N MET A 473 -47.76 5.44 15.15
CA MET A 473 -47.72 4.65 16.38
C MET A 473 -47.97 3.18 16.07
N HIS A 474 -47.02 2.30 16.40
CA HIS A 474 -47.29 0.87 16.56
C HIS A 474 -47.14 0.46 18.03
N THR A 475 -48.22 -0.05 18.57
CA THR A 475 -48.35 -0.50 19.96
C THR A 475 -47.54 -1.76 20.22
N PHE A 476 -46.60 -1.69 21.16
CA PHE A 476 -45.97 -2.89 21.74
C PHE A 476 -46.99 -3.68 22.56
N THR A 477 -47.03 -5.00 22.37
CA THR A 477 -47.73 -5.95 23.26
C THR A 477 -46.78 -7.14 23.48
N PRO A 478 -46.53 -7.59 24.73
CA PRO A 478 -45.47 -8.56 25.01
C PRO A 478 -45.95 -10.03 25.07
N CYS A 479 -45.13 -10.93 24.52
CA CYS A 479 -45.04 -12.33 24.93
C CYS A 479 -43.56 -12.59 25.26
N ALA A 480 -43.17 -12.99 26.48
CA ALA A 480 -43.53 -14.20 27.23
C ALA A 480 -42.77 -15.44 26.72
N PHE A 481 -41.74 -15.83 27.47
CA PHE A 481 -41.06 -17.13 27.38
C PHE A 481 -42.00 -18.25 27.86
N PRO A 482 -41.79 -19.49 27.37
CA PRO A 482 -41.12 -20.48 28.22
C PRO A 482 -39.62 -20.66 27.94
#